data_AF-A0A9Q0YE54-F1
#
_entry.id   AF-A0A9Q0YE54-F1
#
_cell.length_a   1.000
_cell.length_b   1.000
_cell.length_c   1.000
_cell.angle_alpha   90.00
_cell.angle_beta   90.00
_cell.angle_gamma   90.00
#
_symmetry.space_group_name_H-M   'P 1'
#
loop_
_entity.id
_entity.type
_entity.pdbx_description
1 polymer ?
#
loop_
_entity_poly.entity_id
_entity_poly.type
_entity_poly.pdbx_seq_one_letter_code
_entity_poly.pdbx_strand_id
1 'polypeptide(L)'
;MVEVKTGFLDLIEGQKEPERVQVQLSRETFLVQKEESYFVNPVQKSLDGQDIDSSRERTVLVKRQKIGGLGLSIKGGAEHNIPVLISRIFKDQAADQTGQLFVGDAILKVNGMSIEHASHDEAVAALKNAGTEVTLTVRHFRAATPYLKQAAKLADRGKEGLNNHDDSSDSNVDGWQTRNATLTVPDNDSPEATQPKLQKRWVDVGTIPLHMARVTRYQQGTDKQRPRGFEVVGMNGASSGVLLCQNTGEIAEWTRAIGANIATVNAQAIKVANDLLSPADHILHYSWVEERHAPTPMQGVWKPKFCVLKGPDIMLFDIAPSSNRDWERCEEKYKLYEVISRIFKDSELMDDRPHCFLLQSGEDQSHYLSVETRNELNIWQSAILRATHMAVIKLGSKTYGCTWKEKVVGLCLDLENGFTLFDAQNKSLLWRYRFSQLKNSADDGHSQVKFHFFNKATGQLENQELECPHLRKLLHCTHAFLASKLASVDPTFMKNMNDVPPEMKVAF
;
A
#
# COMPACT_ATOMS: atom_id res chain seq x y z
N MET A 1 -13.92 -3.55 -20.57
CA MET A 1 -14.34 -2.70 -19.43
C MET A 1 -13.57 -3.20 -18.24
N VAL A 2 -12.77 -2.37 -17.57
CA VAL A 2 -12.09 -2.78 -16.33
C VAL A 2 -13.17 -2.86 -15.25
N GLU A 3 -13.38 -4.04 -14.68
CA GLU A 3 -14.38 -4.26 -13.64
C GLU A 3 -13.89 -3.60 -12.35
N VAL A 4 -14.48 -2.45 -12.00
CA VAL A 4 -14.20 -1.75 -10.74
C VAL A 4 -15.23 -2.19 -9.72
N LYS A 5 -14.79 -2.88 -8.66
CA LYS A 5 -15.69 -3.26 -7.56
C LYS A 5 -15.91 -2.04 -6.67
N THR A 6 -17.14 -1.55 -6.62
CA THR A 6 -17.53 -0.43 -5.77
C THR A 6 -18.47 -0.90 -4.67
N GLY A 7 -18.36 -0.31 -3.49
CA GLY A 7 -19.34 -0.53 -2.42
C GLY A 7 -19.22 0.51 -1.32
N PHE A 8 -19.98 0.32 -0.26
CA PHE A 8 -20.06 1.27 0.85
C PHE A 8 -19.74 0.57 2.16
N LEU A 9 -18.77 1.10 2.89
CA LEU A 9 -18.27 0.59 4.17
C LEU A 9 -18.28 1.71 5.20
N ASP A 10 -18.03 1.38 6.47
CA ASP A 10 -17.93 2.40 7.52
C ASP A 10 -16.47 2.55 7.97
N LEU A 11 -15.92 3.75 7.88
CA LEU A 11 -14.53 4.05 8.19
C LEU A 11 -14.38 4.52 9.65
N ILE A 12 -13.45 3.91 10.39
CA ILE A 12 -13.04 4.37 11.72
C ILE A 12 -11.66 5.05 11.62
N GLU A 13 -11.63 6.34 11.98
CA GLU A 13 -10.42 7.13 12.16
C GLU A 13 -10.25 7.51 13.64
N GLY A 14 -9.39 6.79 14.35
CA GLY A 14 -9.10 7.05 15.78
C GLY A 14 -10.29 6.77 16.69
N GLN A 15 -10.67 7.72 17.55
CA GLN A 15 -11.80 7.61 18.48
C GLN A 15 -13.12 8.18 17.94
N LYS A 16 -13.19 8.51 16.64
CA LYS A 16 -14.41 9.07 16.03
C LYS A 16 -15.46 8.01 15.76
N GLU A 17 -16.72 8.43 15.68
CA GLU A 17 -17.81 7.55 15.21
C GLU A 17 -17.55 7.06 13.78
N PRO A 18 -17.96 5.81 13.45
CA PRO A 18 -17.81 5.28 12.09
C PRO A 18 -18.54 6.16 11.07
N GLU A 19 -17.83 6.55 10.02
CA GLU A 19 -18.37 7.38 8.95
C GLU A 19 -18.62 6.54 7.68
N ARG A 20 -19.79 6.70 7.05
CA ARG A 20 -20.11 5.98 5.82
C ARG A 20 -19.23 6.47 4.66
N VAL A 21 -18.45 5.58 4.07
CA VAL A 21 -17.56 5.86 2.95
C VAL A 21 -17.90 5.00 1.74
N GLN A 22 -17.65 5.52 0.54
CA GLN A 22 -17.62 4.75 -0.68
C GLN A 22 -16.21 4.22 -0.89
N VAL A 23 -16.08 2.95 -1.23
CA VAL A 23 -14.80 2.33 -1.58
C VAL A 23 -14.84 1.82 -3.01
N GLN A 24 -13.74 2.01 -3.74
CA GLN A 24 -13.57 1.51 -5.10
C GLN A 24 -12.28 0.70 -5.19
N LEU A 25 -12.40 -0.56 -5.58
CA LEU A 25 -11.29 -1.43 -5.88
C LEU A 25 -11.13 -1.51 -7.40
N SER A 26 -10.09 -0.87 -7.91
CA SER A 26 -9.61 -1.06 -9.28
C SER A 26 -8.55 -2.17 -9.31
N ARG A 27 -8.03 -2.46 -10.50
CA ARG A 27 -6.95 -3.45 -10.67
C ARG A 27 -5.69 -3.09 -9.86
N GLU A 28 -5.35 -1.80 -9.78
CA GLU A 28 -4.07 -1.32 -9.27
C GLU A 28 -4.20 -0.44 -8.03
N THR A 29 -5.41 0.03 -7.71
CA THR A 29 -5.65 0.96 -6.61
C THR A 29 -6.87 0.58 -5.79
N PHE A 30 -6.80 0.89 -4.50
CA PHE A 30 -7.94 0.88 -3.59
C PHE A 30 -8.21 2.32 -3.14
N LEU A 31 -9.38 2.84 -3.49
CA LEU A 31 -9.80 4.22 -3.26
C LEU A 31 -10.87 4.28 -2.18
N VAL A 32 -10.74 5.23 -1.26
CA VAL A 32 -11.72 5.55 -0.22
C VAL A 32 -12.22 6.98 -0.46
N GLN A 33 -13.55 7.16 -0.46
CA GLN A 33 -14.21 8.43 -0.72
C GLN A 33 -15.24 8.76 0.35
N LYS A 34 -15.31 10.04 0.76
CA LYS A 34 -16.31 10.55 1.71
C LYS A 34 -17.39 11.35 0.98
N GLU A 35 -18.62 11.29 1.50
CA GLU A 35 -19.72 12.10 0.98
C GLU A 35 -19.62 13.52 1.58
N GLU A 36 -19.31 14.50 0.74
CA GLU A 36 -19.27 15.91 1.13
C GLU A 36 -20.52 16.63 0.61
N SER A 37 -21.19 17.39 1.47
CA SER A 37 -22.28 18.27 1.08
C SER A 37 -21.76 19.67 0.72
N TYR A 38 -22.18 20.20 -0.43
CA TYR A 38 -21.79 21.51 -0.93
C TYR A 38 -23.00 22.28 -1.46
N PHE A 39 -22.96 23.61 -1.36
CA PHE A 39 -24.05 24.46 -1.84
C PHE A 39 -23.83 24.85 -3.31
N VAL A 40 -24.85 24.63 -4.14
CA VAL A 40 -24.91 25.12 -5.52
C VAL A 40 -25.78 26.36 -5.58
N ASN A 41 -25.20 27.50 -5.98
CA ASN A 41 -25.94 28.74 -6.18
C ASN A 41 -26.74 28.66 -7.50
N PRO A 42 -28.02 29.08 -7.52
CA PRO A 42 -28.81 29.16 -8.74
C PRO A 42 -28.40 30.41 -9.56
N VAL A 43 -27.21 30.40 -10.14
CA VAL A 43 -26.90 31.24 -11.30
C VAL A 43 -26.27 30.31 -12.33
N GLN A 44 -27.13 29.55 -12.99
CA GLN A 44 -26.72 28.67 -14.08
C GLN A 44 -27.88 28.54 -15.05
N LYS A 45 -28.03 29.57 -15.89
CA LYS A 45 -28.56 29.43 -17.24
C LYS A 45 -28.05 30.59 -18.11
N SER A 46 -27.37 30.22 -19.19
CA SER A 46 -26.76 31.03 -20.27
C SER A 46 -25.44 31.75 -19.89
N LEU A 47 -24.32 31.63 -20.60
CA LEU A 47 -24.04 31.16 -21.97
C LEU A 47 -22.90 30.12 -21.99
N ASP A 48 -23.00 29.21 -22.97
CA ASP A 48 -22.04 28.18 -23.38
C ASP A 48 -21.71 27.09 -22.35
N GLY A 49 -22.29 25.90 -22.55
CA GLY A 49 -22.22 24.78 -21.62
C GLY A 49 -20.86 24.11 -21.56
N GLN A 50 -19.94 24.72 -20.82
CA GLN A 50 -18.81 24.05 -20.21
C GLN A 50 -18.92 24.18 -18.69
N ASP A 51 -19.03 23.04 -18.00
CA ASP A 51 -18.89 22.98 -16.55
C ASP A 51 -17.56 23.64 -16.15
N ILE A 52 -17.60 24.57 -15.18
CA ILE A 52 -16.38 25.13 -14.59
C ILE A 52 -15.76 24.03 -13.72
N ASP A 53 -14.92 23.21 -14.37
CA ASP A 53 -14.09 22.22 -13.72
C ASP A 53 -13.15 22.90 -12.72
N SER A 54 -13.38 22.68 -11.43
CA SER A 54 -12.57 23.27 -10.35
C SER A 54 -11.13 22.79 -10.32
N SER A 55 -10.80 21.71 -11.04
CA SER A 55 -9.43 21.22 -11.17
C SER A 55 -8.64 21.91 -12.28
N ARG A 56 -9.34 22.56 -13.23
CA ARG A 56 -8.70 23.24 -14.37
C ARG A 56 -8.21 24.62 -14.02
N GLU A 57 -6.98 24.89 -14.45
CA GLU A 57 -6.45 26.25 -14.50
C GLU A 57 -7.16 27.04 -15.60
N ARG A 58 -7.53 28.28 -15.30
CA ARG A 58 -8.06 29.21 -16.28
C ARG A 58 -7.21 30.46 -16.31
N THR A 59 -7.05 31.02 -17.51
CA THR A 59 -6.30 32.25 -17.71
C THR A 59 -7.28 33.36 -18.05
N VAL A 60 -7.30 34.42 -17.24
CA VAL A 60 -8.21 35.55 -17.36
C VAL A 60 -7.41 36.83 -17.58
N LEU A 61 -7.76 37.57 -18.63
CA LEU A 61 -7.19 38.89 -18.91
C LEU A 61 -8.02 39.97 -18.21
N VAL A 62 -7.40 40.76 -17.34
CA VAL A 62 -8.02 41.87 -16.62
C VAL A 62 -7.40 43.18 -17.08
N LYS A 63 -8.23 44.10 -17.58
CA LYS A 63 -7.82 45.46 -17.93
C LYS A 63 -7.99 46.38 -16.73
N ARG A 64 -6.89 46.88 -16.18
CA ARG A 64 -6.88 47.78 -15.03
C ARG A 64 -7.64 49.07 -15.34
N GLN A 65 -8.56 49.45 -14.45
CA GLN A 65 -9.26 50.74 -14.53
C GLN A 65 -8.41 51.86 -13.92
N LYS A 66 -8.52 53.08 -14.47
CA LYS A 66 -7.81 54.29 -13.97
C LYS A 66 -8.18 54.62 -12.52
N ILE A 67 -9.40 54.31 -12.11
CA ILE A 67 -9.94 54.47 -10.76
C ILE A 67 -10.37 53.07 -10.29
N GLY A 68 -9.92 52.60 -9.13
CA GLY A 68 -10.25 51.26 -8.58
C GLY A 68 -9.27 50.12 -8.93
N GLY A 69 -8.40 50.30 -9.93
CA GLY A 69 -7.35 49.33 -10.23
C GLY A 69 -7.89 48.01 -10.79
N LEU A 70 -7.50 46.88 -10.18
CA LEU A 70 -7.97 45.53 -10.59
C LEU A 70 -9.31 45.14 -9.95
N GLY A 71 -9.75 45.81 -8.88
CA GLY A 71 -11.04 45.51 -8.26
C GLY A 71 -11.13 44.15 -7.55
N LEU A 72 -10.02 43.66 -7.00
CA LEU A 72 -9.99 42.44 -6.18
C LEU A 72 -9.18 42.65 -4.89
N SER A 73 -9.49 41.87 -3.86
CA SER A 73 -8.70 41.75 -2.63
C SER A 73 -8.14 40.34 -2.52
N ILE A 74 -6.89 40.19 -2.09
CA ILE A 74 -6.25 38.88 -1.88
C ILE A 74 -5.97 38.62 -0.40
N LYS A 75 -5.87 37.34 -0.03
CA LYS A 75 -5.42 36.84 1.28
C LYS A 75 -4.54 35.61 1.07
N GLY A 76 -3.78 35.21 2.09
CA GLY A 76 -2.85 34.09 2.00
C GLY A 76 -1.49 34.53 1.45
N GLY A 77 -0.58 33.55 1.36
CA GLY A 77 0.85 33.73 1.11
C GLY A 77 1.63 32.53 1.67
N ALA A 78 2.81 32.26 1.11
CA ALA A 78 3.66 31.14 1.51
C ALA A 78 4.01 31.17 3.02
N GLU A 79 4.15 32.36 3.61
CA GLU A 79 4.41 32.58 5.03
C GLU A 79 3.29 32.08 5.96
N HIS A 80 2.09 31.86 5.43
CA HIS A 80 0.94 31.35 6.16
C HIS A 80 0.55 29.92 5.76
N ASN A 81 1.33 29.25 4.90
CA ASN A 81 1.01 27.95 4.31
C ASN A 81 -0.36 27.90 3.61
N ILE A 82 -0.80 29.03 3.04
CA ILE A 82 -2.07 29.17 2.33
C ILE A 82 -1.78 29.80 0.96
N PRO A 83 -2.34 29.28 -0.15
CA PRO A 83 -2.19 29.91 -1.46
C PRO A 83 -2.68 31.36 -1.48
N VAL A 84 -2.22 32.15 -2.45
CA VAL A 84 -2.73 33.52 -2.65
C VAL A 84 -4.13 33.44 -3.24
N LEU A 85 -5.14 33.77 -2.44
CA LEU A 85 -6.56 33.59 -2.74
C LEU A 85 -7.28 34.93 -2.96
N ILE A 86 -8.17 35.00 -3.95
CA ILE A 86 -9.11 36.11 -4.11
C ILE A 86 -10.14 36.06 -2.97
N SER A 87 -10.05 37.01 -2.05
CA SER A 87 -10.92 37.12 -0.88
C SER A 87 -12.17 37.97 -1.13
N ARG A 88 -12.11 38.90 -2.07
CA ARG A 88 -13.24 39.76 -2.45
C ARG A 88 -13.05 40.25 -3.89
N ILE A 89 -14.15 40.38 -4.62
CA ILE A 89 -14.24 41.06 -5.92
C ILE A 89 -15.17 42.25 -5.72
N PHE A 90 -14.73 43.44 -6.12
CA PHE A 90 -15.50 44.67 -5.96
C PHE A 90 -16.43 44.86 -7.16
N LYS A 91 -17.72 45.03 -6.88
CA LYS A 91 -18.76 45.21 -7.88
C LYS A 91 -18.43 46.37 -8.83
N ASP A 92 -18.76 46.19 -10.10
CA ASP A 92 -18.59 47.19 -11.18
C ASP A 92 -17.13 47.58 -11.47
N GLN A 93 -16.14 46.90 -10.88
CA GLN A 93 -14.72 47.12 -11.14
C GLN A 93 -14.12 46.09 -12.12
N ALA A 94 -12.86 46.29 -12.51
CA ALA A 94 -12.18 45.54 -13.56
C ALA A 94 -12.32 44.01 -13.45
N ALA A 95 -12.09 43.42 -12.26
CA ALA A 95 -12.22 41.98 -12.06
C ALA A 95 -13.67 41.48 -12.17
N ASP A 96 -14.65 42.24 -11.65
CA ASP A 96 -16.07 41.90 -11.70
C ASP A 96 -16.60 41.92 -13.15
N GLN A 97 -16.20 42.94 -13.91
CA GLN A 97 -16.57 43.11 -15.33
C GLN A 97 -16.05 41.96 -16.21
N THR A 98 -15.01 41.23 -15.79
CA THR A 98 -14.55 40.05 -16.55
C THR A 98 -15.52 38.87 -16.48
N GLY A 99 -16.31 38.76 -15.40
CA GLY A 99 -17.19 37.62 -15.12
C GLY A 99 -16.49 36.27 -14.93
N GLN A 100 -15.15 36.23 -14.97
CA GLN A 100 -14.35 35.00 -15.07
C GLN A 100 -13.49 34.73 -13.83
N LEU A 101 -13.42 35.69 -12.92
CA LEU A 101 -12.75 35.58 -11.62
C LEU A 101 -13.79 35.41 -10.52
N PHE A 102 -13.46 34.61 -9.51
CA PHE A 102 -14.35 34.28 -8.41
C PHE A 102 -13.64 34.38 -7.06
N VAL A 103 -14.40 34.74 -6.02
CA VAL A 103 -13.90 34.65 -4.64
C VAL A 103 -13.61 33.19 -4.29
N GLY A 104 -12.42 32.93 -3.75
CA GLY A 104 -11.88 31.59 -3.52
C GLY A 104 -10.93 31.10 -4.60
N ASP A 105 -10.67 31.88 -5.65
CA ASP A 105 -9.66 31.53 -6.65
C ASP A 105 -8.26 31.69 -6.11
N ALA A 106 -7.44 30.65 -6.25
CA ALA A 106 -6.00 30.72 -6.04
C ALA A 106 -5.34 31.28 -7.30
N ILE A 107 -4.59 32.37 -7.14
CA ILE A 107 -3.79 32.96 -8.22
C ILE A 107 -2.47 32.21 -8.28
N LEU A 108 -2.25 31.51 -9.40
CA LEU A 108 -1.06 30.70 -9.62
C LEU A 108 0.02 31.50 -10.37
N LYS A 109 -0.38 32.32 -11.34
CA LYS A 109 0.53 33.13 -12.15
C LYS A 109 -0.01 34.53 -12.43
N VAL A 110 0.88 35.50 -12.52
CA VAL A 110 0.62 36.89 -12.94
C VAL A 110 1.51 37.21 -14.14
N ASN A 111 0.93 37.54 -15.28
CA ASN A 111 1.63 37.78 -16.55
C ASN A 111 2.61 36.64 -16.93
N GLY A 112 2.25 35.40 -16.63
CA GLY A 112 3.06 34.21 -16.91
C GLY A 112 4.12 33.88 -15.86
N MET A 113 4.38 34.76 -14.89
CA MET A 113 5.29 34.49 -13.77
C MET A 113 4.55 33.76 -12.64
N SER A 114 5.09 32.63 -12.18
CA SER A 114 4.49 31.87 -11.07
C SER A 114 4.65 32.57 -9.73
N ILE A 115 3.57 32.57 -8.94
CA ILE A 115 3.50 33.15 -7.60
C ILE A 115 3.00 32.14 -6.56
N GLU A 116 3.02 30.84 -6.87
CA GLU A 116 2.52 29.77 -5.99
C GLU A 116 3.28 29.68 -4.65
N HIS A 117 4.54 30.08 -4.63
CA HIS A 117 5.40 30.13 -3.44
C HIS A 117 5.74 31.55 -3.01
N ALA A 118 5.04 32.55 -3.54
CA ALA A 118 5.25 33.94 -3.16
C ALA A 118 4.63 34.22 -1.79
N SER A 119 5.27 35.09 -1.03
CA SER A 119 4.67 35.69 0.16
C SER A 119 3.50 36.61 -0.20
N HIS A 120 2.66 36.96 0.77
CA HIS A 120 1.56 37.91 0.55
C HIS A 120 2.04 39.21 -0.09
N ASP A 121 3.11 39.79 0.46
CA ASP A 121 3.65 41.07 0.01
C ASP A 121 4.23 40.99 -1.41
N GLU A 122 4.91 39.89 -1.74
CA GLU A 122 5.42 39.63 -3.09
C GLU A 122 4.29 39.49 -4.12
N ALA A 123 3.21 38.80 -3.74
CA ALA A 123 2.03 38.67 -4.61
C ALA A 123 1.31 40.02 -4.82
N VAL A 124 1.20 40.84 -3.77
CA VAL A 124 0.68 42.21 -3.86
C VAL A 124 1.57 43.06 -4.77
N ALA A 125 2.90 42.97 -4.62
CA ALA A 125 3.84 43.70 -5.46
C ALA A 125 3.74 43.27 -6.93
N ALA A 126 3.64 41.97 -7.21
CA ALA A 126 3.45 41.43 -8.55
C ALA A 126 2.16 41.96 -9.20
N LEU A 127 1.03 41.93 -8.48
CA LEU A 127 -0.26 42.43 -8.98
C LEU A 127 -0.28 43.96 -9.16
N LYS A 128 0.48 44.72 -8.36
CA LYS A 128 0.61 46.18 -8.52
C LYS A 128 1.48 46.55 -9.72
N ASN A 129 2.57 45.82 -9.94
CA ASN A 129 3.56 46.10 -10.99
C ASN A 129 3.21 45.46 -12.36
N ALA A 130 2.15 44.66 -12.44
CA ALA A 130 1.73 43.95 -13.65
C ALA A 130 1.22 44.83 -14.82
N GLY A 131 1.26 46.16 -14.70
CA GLY A 131 0.86 47.08 -15.77
C GLY A 131 -0.66 47.22 -15.94
N THR A 132 -1.06 47.70 -17.12
CA THR A 132 -2.45 48.04 -17.49
C THR A 132 -3.27 46.82 -17.90
N GLU A 133 -2.66 45.85 -18.56
CA GLU A 133 -3.26 44.55 -18.92
C GLU A 133 -2.60 43.47 -18.08
N VAL A 134 -3.40 42.77 -17.27
CA VAL A 134 -2.92 41.75 -16.33
C VAL A 134 -3.54 40.41 -16.67
N THR A 135 -2.69 39.44 -17.02
CA THR A 135 -3.09 38.06 -17.29
C THR A 135 -2.94 37.24 -16.02
N LEU A 136 -4.05 36.75 -15.47
CA LEU A 136 -4.09 35.93 -14.26
C LEU A 136 -4.38 34.47 -14.60
N THR A 137 -3.48 33.57 -14.23
CA THR A 137 -3.78 32.12 -14.25
C THR A 137 -4.26 31.72 -12.87
N VAL A 138 -5.50 31.23 -12.77
CA VAL A 138 -6.17 30.93 -11.51
C VAL A 138 -6.75 29.51 -11.50
N ARG A 139 -6.87 28.93 -10.30
CA ARG A 139 -7.58 27.67 -10.05
C ARG A 139 -8.54 27.87 -8.89
N HIS A 140 -9.74 27.32 -8.99
CA HIS A 140 -10.75 27.55 -7.95
C HIS A 140 -10.46 26.70 -6.69
N PHE A 141 -10.17 27.34 -5.57
CA PHE A 141 -9.80 26.66 -4.31
C PHE A 141 -11.00 26.54 -3.37
N ARG A 142 -11.78 25.47 -3.59
CA ARG A 142 -13.12 25.26 -2.96
C ARG A 142 -13.11 25.28 -1.43
N ALA A 143 -12.03 24.83 -0.78
CA ALA A 143 -11.94 24.74 0.67
C ALA A 143 -11.94 26.10 1.40
N ALA A 144 -11.51 27.18 0.74
CA ALA A 144 -11.41 28.50 1.38
C ALA A 144 -12.64 29.41 1.14
N THR A 145 -13.43 29.12 0.10
CA THR A 145 -14.58 29.94 -0.31
C THR A 145 -15.61 30.22 0.80
N PRO A 146 -15.97 29.26 1.68
CA PRO A 146 -16.93 29.51 2.77
C PRO A 146 -16.40 30.52 3.81
N TYR A 147 -15.13 30.40 4.19
CA TYR A 147 -14.49 31.25 5.20
C TYR A 147 -14.32 32.69 4.70
N LEU A 148 -13.97 32.85 3.42
CA LEU A 148 -13.78 34.17 2.79
C LEU A 148 -15.11 34.92 2.64
N LYS A 149 -16.20 34.23 2.27
CA LYS A 149 -17.53 34.84 2.17
C LYS A 149 -18.10 35.26 3.53
N GLN A 150 -17.86 34.48 4.59
CA GLN A 150 -18.29 34.83 5.95
C GLN A 150 -17.50 36.04 6.48
N ALA A 151 -16.19 36.09 6.27
CA ALA A 151 -15.36 37.23 6.64
C ALA A 151 -15.75 38.51 5.88
N ALA A 152 -16.15 38.39 4.60
CA ALA A 152 -16.62 39.52 3.81
C ALA A 152 -17.97 40.09 4.29
N LYS A 153 -18.89 39.24 4.79
CA LYS A 153 -20.18 39.67 5.37
C LYS A 153 -20.02 40.37 6.72
N LEU A 154 -19.11 39.87 7.57
CA LEU A 154 -18.81 40.49 8.87
C LEU A 154 -18.14 41.85 8.72
N ALA A 155 -17.30 42.04 7.70
CA ALA A 155 -16.64 43.32 7.41
C ALA A 155 -17.60 44.40 6.87
N ASP A 156 -18.74 44.03 6.27
CA ASP A 156 -19.76 44.98 5.78
C ASP A 156 -20.67 45.48 6.92
N ARG A 157 -20.99 44.62 7.90
CA ARG A 157 -21.78 44.99 9.09
C ARG A 157 -21.08 45.98 10.03
N GLY A 158 -19.76 46.11 9.95
CA GLY A 158 -18.98 47.02 10.80
C GLY A 158 -19.04 48.50 10.38
N LYS A 159 -19.77 48.86 9.30
CA LYS A 159 -19.84 50.23 8.78
C LYS A 159 -21.17 50.97 9.04
N GLU A 160 -22.15 50.34 9.69
CA GLU A 160 -23.47 50.95 9.99
C GLU A 160 -23.69 51.30 11.48
N GLY A 161 -22.63 51.41 12.28
CA GLY A 161 -22.75 51.72 13.71
C GLY A 161 -22.07 53.04 14.06
N LEU A 162 -22.67 54.18 13.70
CA LEU A 162 -22.41 55.52 14.28
C LEU A 162 -23.49 56.49 13.75
N ASN A 163 -24.66 56.51 14.41
CA ASN A 163 -25.53 57.68 14.56
C ASN A 163 -26.63 57.35 15.58
N ASN A 164 -26.46 57.85 16.81
CA ASN A 164 -27.49 57.89 17.84
C ASN A 164 -28.19 59.26 17.80
N HIS A 165 -29.52 59.27 17.75
CA HIS A 165 -30.44 60.04 18.62
C HIS A 165 -31.88 59.67 18.19
N ASP A 166 -32.65 59.02 19.06
CA ASP A 166 -33.46 59.57 20.16
C ASP A 166 -34.86 59.93 19.66
N ASP A 167 -35.86 59.14 20.06
CA ASP A 167 -37.02 59.59 20.86
C ASP A 167 -38.12 58.51 20.79
N SER A 168 -39.12 58.68 21.63
CA SER A 168 -39.74 57.67 22.47
C SER A 168 -41.21 57.39 22.13
N SER A 169 -41.70 56.32 22.76
CA SER A 169 -43.10 56.05 23.12
C SER A 169 -44.12 55.65 22.02
N ASP A 170 -44.65 54.45 22.22
CA ASP A 170 -46.04 54.18 22.59
C ASP A 170 -46.80 53.13 21.76
N SER A 171 -47.38 52.23 22.55
CA SER A 171 -48.17 51.05 22.24
C SER A 171 -49.45 51.32 21.46
N ASN A 172 -49.86 50.39 20.58
CA ASN A 172 -51.07 49.57 20.79
C ASN A 172 -51.51 48.70 19.58
N VAL A 173 -51.79 47.44 19.90
CA VAL A 173 -53.00 46.63 19.57
C VAL A 173 -53.22 46.09 18.14
N ASP A 174 -53.17 44.75 18.08
CA ASP A 174 -54.00 43.75 17.41
C ASP A 174 -54.71 44.03 16.05
N GLY A 175 -54.36 43.20 15.06
CA GLY A 175 -55.21 42.05 14.71
C GLY A 175 -56.53 42.24 13.93
N TRP A 176 -56.43 41.92 12.62
CA TRP A 176 -57.39 41.23 11.72
C TRP A 176 -58.54 41.99 10.99
N GLN A 177 -58.53 41.78 9.64
CA GLN A 177 -59.64 41.63 8.66
C GLN A 177 -60.25 42.89 8.01
N THR A 178 -59.93 43.23 6.74
CA THR A 178 -60.32 42.71 5.39
C THR A 178 -61.53 43.41 4.72
N ARG A 179 -61.33 43.83 3.44
CA ARG A 179 -62.08 43.51 2.18
C ARG A 179 -62.60 44.68 1.32
N ASN A 180 -62.07 44.79 0.09
CA ASN A 180 -62.74 44.54 -1.21
C ASN A 180 -61.97 45.23 -2.37
N ALA A 181 -61.34 44.46 -3.27
CA ALA A 181 -61.81 44.00 -4.60
C ALA A 181 -61.45 45.02 -5.71
N THR A 182 -60.71 44.66 -6.78
CA THR A 182 -61.28 44.07 -8.01
C THR A 182 -60.18 43.46 -8.93
N LEU A 183 -60.44 42.24 -9.48
CA LEU A 183 -60.09 41.62 -10.80
C LEU A 183 -58.74 42.01 -11.49
N THR A 184 -57.87 41.12 -12.00
CA THR A 184 -58.03 39.90 -12.83
C THR A 184 -56.75 39.04 -12.78
N VAL A 185 -56.89 37.72 -13.00
CA VAL A 185 -55.81 36.79 -13.36
C VAL A 185 -55.59 36.87 -14.89
N PRO A 186 -54.34 36.83 -15.37
CA PRO A 186 -53.94 35.66 -16.17
C PRO A 186 -52.57 35.08 -15.76
N ASP A 187 -52.59 33.76 -15.74
CA ASP A 187 -51.55 32.75 -15.85
C ASP A 187 -50.06 33.11 -16.09
N ASN A 188 -49.29 32.23 -15.45
CA ASN A 188 -48.01 31.61 -15.83
C ASN A 188 -46.70 32.19 -15.27
N ASP A 189 -45.94 31.25 -14.67
CA ASP A 189 -44.57 31.26 -14.17
C ASP A 189 -44.31 31.87 -12.78
N SER A 190 -44.46 31.01 -11.75
CA SER A 190 -43.94 31.27 -10.40
C SER A 190 -42.40 31.09 -10.34
N PRO A 191 -41.67 31.94 -9.59
CA PRO A 191 -40.22 31.96 -9.54
C PRO A 191 -39.67 31.02 -8.46
N GLU A 192 -39.21 29.83 -8.83
CA GLU A 192 -38.59 28.88 -7.89
C GLU A 192 -37.05 29.04 -7.78
N ALA A 193 -36.51 30.21 -8.11
CA ALA A 193 -35.07 30.45 -8.19
C ALA A 193 -34.61 31.51 -7.19
N THR A 194 -34.30 31.15 -5.94
CA THR A 194 -33.46 32.02 -5.07
C THR A 194 -32.79 31.37 -3.85
N GLN A 195 -32.85 30.05 -3.64
CA GLN A 195 -32.13 29.41 -2.52
C GLN A 195 -31.00 28.49 -3.01
N PRO A 196 -29.79 28.56 -2.43
CA PRO A 196 -28.70 27.64 -2.73
C PRO A 196 -29.12 26.21 -2.41
N LYS A 197 -29.02 25.31 -3.39
CA LYS A 197 -29.40 23.90 -3.23
C LYS A 197 -28.22 23.13 -2.67
N LEU A 198 -28.42 22.45 -1.54
CA LEU A 198 -27.44 21.53 -1.00
C LEU A 198 -27.34 20.30 -1.91
N GLN A 199 -26.17 20.05 -2.48
CA GLN A 199 -25.88 18.85 -3.27
C GLN A 199 -24.80 18.03 -2.57
N LYS A 200 -24.78 16.73 -2.86
CA LYS A 200 -23.82 15.77 -2.32
C LYS A 200 -22.85 15.33 -3.41
N ARG A 201 -21.57 15.15 -3.08
CA ARG A 201 -20.56 14.57 -3.98
C ARG A 201 -19.62 13.64 -3.20
N TRP A 202 -19.04 12.68 -3.90
CA TRP A 202 -17.95 11.85 -3.37
C TRP A 202 -16.61 12.56 -3.58
N VAL A 203 -15.80 12.61 -2.53
CA VAL A 203 -14.45 13.20 -2.57
C VAL A 203 -13.44 12.16 -2.11
N ASP A 204 -12.37 12.01 -2.89
CA ASP A 204 -11.27 11.10 -2.59
C ASP A 204 -10.56 11.54 -1.30
N VAL A 205 -10.49 10.63 -0.33
CA VAL A 205 -9.81 10.86 0.95
C VAL A 205 -8.58 9.98 1.14
N GLY A 206 -8.48 8.88 0.40
CA GLY A 206 -7.31 8.02 0.43
C GLY A 206 -7.23 7.13 -0.78
N THR A 207 -6.05 7.06 -1.40
CA THR A 207 -5.76 6.18 -2.54
C THR A 207 -4.55 5.33 -2.22
N ILE A 208 -4.72 4.01 -2.25
CA ILE A 208 -3.67 3.04 -1.92
C ILE A 208 -3.30 2.25 -3.17
N PRO A 209 -2.07 2.41 -3.69
CA PRO A 209 -1.54 1.52 -4.71
C PRO A 209 -1.45 0.08 -4.18
N LEU A 210 -1.93 -0.89 -4.96
CA LEU A 210 -1.96 -2.30 -4.57
C LEU A 210 -0.63 -3.03 -4.77
N HIS A 211 0.30 -2.46 -5.54
CA HIS A 211 1.66 -2.99 -5.66
C HIS A 211 2.31 -3.03 -4.27
N MET A 212 2.73 -4.22 -3.84
CA MET A 212 3.29 -4.50 -2.51
C MET A 212 2.43 -3.98 -1.35
N ALA A 213 1.11 -3.88 -1.53
CA ALA A 213 0.19 -3.62 -0.42
C ALA A 213 -0.08 -4.90 0.39
N ARG A 214 -0.69 -4.74 1.56
CA ARG A 214 -1.25 -5.83 2.35
C ARG A 214 -2.64 -5.48 2.85
N VAL A 215 -3.42 -6.52 3.12
CA VAL A 215 -4.69 -6.42 3.82
C VAL A 215 -4.49 -7.06 5.17
N THR A 216 -4.99 -6.47 6.26
CA THR A 216 -4.95 -7.12 7.57
C THR A 216 -6.25 -7.00 8.32
N ARG A 217 -6.63 -8.08 9.01
CA ARG A 217 -7.78 -8.12 9.91
C ARG A 217 -7.38 -7.95 11.37
N TYR A 218 -6.09 -7.86 11.69
CA TYR A 218 -5.61 -7.87 13.08
C TYR A 218 -5.32 -6.46 13.58
N GLN A 219 -5.61 -6.22 14.86
CA GLN A 219 -5.14 -5.01 15.52
C GLN A 219 -3.60 -5.00 15.51
N GLN A 220 -3.03 -3.83 15.26
CA GLN A 220 -1.58 -3.68 15.12
C GLN A 220 -0.86 -4.21 16.36
N GLY A 221 0.11 -5.11 16.15
CA GLY A 221 0.91 -5.66 17.23
C GLY A 221 0.29 -6.83 18.00
N THR A 222 -0.92 -7.28 17.66
CA THR A 222 -1.64 -8.30 18.44
C THR A 222 -2.12 -9.49 17.59
N ASP A 223 -2.57 -10.54 18.27
CA ASP A 223 -3.26 -11.69 17.71
C ASP A 223 -4.79 -11.48 17.61
N LYS A 224 -5.30 -10.29 17.99
CA LYS A 224 -6.73 -10.02 18.06
C LYS A 224 -7.26 -9.45 16.74
N GLN A 225 -8.18 -10.20 16.13
CA GLN A 225 -8.90 -9.74 14.95
C GLN A 225 -9.83 -8.57 15.29
N ARG A 226 -9.89 -7.60 14.39
CA ARG A 226 -10.87 -6.51 14.41
C ARG A 226 -12.26 -7.08 14.18
N PRO A 227 -13.22 -6.86 15.09
CA PRO A 227 -14.60 -7.26 14.86
C PRO A 227 -15.12 -6.56 13.62
N ARG A 228 -15.54 -7.34 12.63
CA ARG A 228 -16.14 -6.85 11.38
C ARG A 228 -15.27 -5.90 10.55
N GLY A 229 -13.96 -5.81 10.82
CA GLY A 229 -13.09 -4.82 10.21
C GLY A 229 -11.91 -5.42 9.46
N PHE A 230 -11.44 -4.69 8.46
CA PHE A 230 -10.14 -4.90 7.83
C PHE A 230 -9.48 -3.56 7.52
N GLU A 231 -8.19 -3.60 7.21
CA GLU A 231 -7.40 -2.43 6.83
C GLU A 231 -6.56 -2.80 5.61
N VAL A 232 -6.44 -1.87 4.66
CA VAL A 232 -5.51 -1.97 3.53
C VAL A 232 -4.34 -1.04 3.80
N VAL A 233 -3.13 -1.56 3.70
CA VAL A 233 -1.90 -0.81 3.94
C VAL A 233 -1.01 -0.90 2.70
N GLY A 234 -0.66 0.25 2.13
CA GLY A 234 0.24 0.36 0.98
C GLY A 234 1.71 0.12 1.34
N MET A 235 2.56 -0.01 0.32
CA MET A 235 3.99 -0.32 0.50
C MET A 235 4.74 0.67 1.40
N ASN A 236 4.31 1.94 1.41
CA ASN A 236 4.92 3.04 2.17
C ASN A 236 4.29 3.25 3.55
N GLY A 237 3.40 2.35 3.98
CA GLY A 237 2.65 2.47 5.23
C GLY A 237 1.39 3.35 5.14
N ALA A 238 1.04 3.89 3.97
CA ALA A 238 -0.24 4.59 3.78
C ALA A 238 -1.40 3.62 4.08
N SER A 239 -2.32 4.03 4.94
CA SER A 239 -3.43 3.20 5.41
C SER A 239 -4.77 3.71 4.89
N SER A 240 -5.72 2.79 4.67
CA SER A 240 -7.11 3.13 4.38
C SER A 240 -7.86 3.62 5.60
N GLY A 241 -7.28 3.49 6.79
CA GLY A 241 -8.00 3.39 8.05
C GLY A 241 -8.75 2.06 8.16
N VAL A 242 -9.38 1.83 9.31
CA VAL A 242 -10.12 0.59 9.57
C VAL A 242 -11.49 0.69 8.91
N LEU A 243 -11.77 -0.21 7.97
CA LEU A 243 -13.05 -0.30 7.27
C LEU A 243 -13.89 -1.42 7.87
N LEU A 244 -15.09 -1.07 8.31
CA LEU A 244 -16.07 -1.98 8.87
C LEU A 244 -17.06 -2.45 7.79
N CYS A 245 -17.31 -3.74 7.80
CA CYS A 245 -18.31 -4.42 7.00
C CYS A 245 -19.56 -4.75 7.81
N GLN A 246 -20.66 -5.03 7.12
CA GLN A 246 -21.94 -5.42 7.70
C GLN A 246 -21.90 -6.80 8.36
N ASN A 247 -21.18 -7.75 7.74
CA ASN A 247 -21.07 -9.12 8.20
C ASN A 247 -19.75 -9.76 7.77
N THR A 248 -19.47 -10.96 8.27
CA THR A 248 -18.24 -11.71 7.98
C THR A 248 -18.11 -12.15 6.53
N GLY A 249 -19.22 -12.34 5.82
CA GLY A 249 -19.23 -12.67 4.39
C GLY A 249 -18.71 -11.52 3.53
N GLU A 250 -19.16 -10.29 3.81
CA GLU A 250 -18.70 -9.09 3.12
C GLU A 250 -17.20 -8.84 3.34
N ILE A 251 -16.70 -9.07 4.57
CA ILE A 251 -15.24 -9.01 4.84
C ILE A 251 -14.50 -10.02 3.96
N ALA A 252 -14.95 -11.26 3.93
CA ALA A 252 -14.31 -12.32 3.15
C ALA A 252 -14.32 -12.00 1.65
N GLU A 253 -15.38 -11.36 1.15
CA GLU A 253 -15.47 -10.93 -0.25
C GLU A 253 -14.46 -9.81 -0.56
N TRP A 254 -14.45 -8.74 0.24
CA TRP A 254 -13.52 -7.61 0.05
C TRP A 254 -12.07 -8.04 0.20
N THR A 255 -11.72 -8.70 1.30
CA THR A 255 -10.34 -9.14 1.55
C THR A 255 -9.83 -10.09 0.47
N ARG A 256 -10.67 -11.01 -0.03
CA ARG A 256 -10.32 -11.90 -1.15
C ARG A 256 -10.12 -11.12 -2.46
N ALA A 257 -11.01 -10.20 -2.79
CA ALA A 257 -10.91 -9.41 -4.02
C ALA A 257 -9.67 -8.51 -4.01
N ILE A 258 -9.40 -7.83 -2.89
CA ILE A 258 -8.21 -6.97 -2.73
C ILE A 258 -6.95 -7.83 -2.79
N GLY A 259 -6.90 -8.95 -2.05
CA GLY A 259 -5.77 -9.87 -2.06
C GLY A 259 -5.47 -10.44 -3.45
N ALA A 260 -6.50 -10.77 -4.24
CA ALA A 260 -6.35 -11.23 -5.61
C ALA A 260 -5.76 -10.15 -6.54
N ASN A 261 -6.19 -8.89 -6.39
CA ASN A 261 -5.64 -7.77 -7.15
C ASN A 261 -4.17 -7.50 -6.77
N ILE A 262 -3.84 -7.49 -5.47
CA ILE A 262 -2.46 -7.36 -4.98
C ILE A 262 -1.58 -8.48 -5.58
N ALA A 263 -2.02 -9.73 -5.50
CA ALA A 263 -1.28 -10.86 -6.04
C ALA A 263 -1.04 -10.72 -7.56
N THR A 264 -2.04 -10.25 -8.30
CA THR A 264 -1.95 -10.01 -9.74
C THR A 264 -0.93 -8.90 -10.07
N VAL A 265 -1.02 -7.76 -9.38
CA VAL A 265 -0.10 -6.63 -9.59
C VAL A 265 1.33 -7.01 -9.22
N ASN A 266 1.51 -7.73 -8.11
CA ASN A 266 2.83 -8.22 -7.68
C ASN A 266 3.42 -9.20 -8.70
N ALA A 267 2.62 -10.15 -9.21
CA ALA A 267 3.09 -11.08 -10.23
C ALA A 267 3.53 -10.38 -11.52
N GLN A 268 2.83 -9.31 -11.92
CA GLN A 268 3.20 -8.49 -13.07
C GLN A 268 4.50 -7.71 -12.81
N ALA A 269 4.63 -7.09 -11.64
CA ALA A 269 5.84 -6.38 -11.25
C ALA A 269 7.06 -7.30 -11.16
N ILE A 270 6.89 -8.53 -10.65
CA ILE A 270 7.94 -9.56 -10.64
C ILE A 270 8.37 -9.91 -12.05
N LYS A 271 7.42 -10.10 -12.98
CA LYS A 271 7.73 -10.42 -14.37
C LYS A 271 8.57 -9.31 -15.00
N VAL A 272 8.12 -8.06 -14.91
CA VAL A 272 8.84 -6.89 -15.45
C VAL A 272 10.23 -6.74 -14.80
N ALA A 273 10.34 -6.96 -13.49
CA ALA A 273 11.64 -6.92 -12.81
C ALA A 273 12.58 -8.02 -13.31
N ASN A 274 12.08 -9.23 -13.52
CA ASN A 274 12.88 -10.37 -13.97
C ASN A 274 13.37 -10.22 -15.42
N ASP A 275 12.64 -9.50 -16.27
CA ASP A 275 13.10 -9.16 -17.63
C ASP A 275 14.40 -8.33 -17.62
N LEU A 276 14.70 -7.65 -16.50
CA LEU A 276 15.91 -6.85 -16.31
C LEU A 276 16.98 -7.56 -15.46
N LEU A 277 16.66 -8.70 -14.86
CA LEU A 277 17.55 -9.43 -13.95
C LEU A 277 18.15 -10.65 -14.64
N SER A 278 19.36 -11.01 -14.23
CA SER A 278 19.95 -12.28 -14.63
C SER A 278 19.08 -13.45 -14.09
N PRO A 279 19.01 -14.60 -14.78
CA PRO A 279 18.26 -15.77 -14.27
C PRO A 279 18.71 -16.22 -12.89
N ALA A 280 19.96 -15.92 -12.53
CA ALA A 280 20.53 -16.20 -11.21
C ALA A 280 19.90 -15.36 -10.08
N ASP A 281 19.33 -14.22 -10.42
CA ASP A 281 18.81 -13.18 -9.55
C ASP A 281 17.30 -12.99 -9.67
N HIS A 282 16.61 -13.84 -10.42
CA HIS A 282 15.17 -13.76 -10.61
C HIS A 282 14.43 -13.81 -9.27
N ILE A 283 13.46 -12.92 -9.12
CA ILE A 283 12.51 -12.88 -8.03
C ILE A 283 11.45 -13.93 -8.31
N LEU A 284 11.27 -14.87 -7.38
CA LEU A 284 10.34 -15.99 -7.52
C LEU A 284 9.00 -15.70 -6.83
N HIS A 285 9.05 -14.99 -5.71
CA HIS A 285 7.86 -14.55 -4.97
C HIS A 285 8.24 -13.45 -3.97
N TYR A 286 7.32 -12.55 -3.68
CA TYR A 286 7.37 -11.71 -2.49
C TYR A 286 5.97 -11.42 -1.98
N SER A 287 5.84 -11.20 -0.67
CA SER A 287 4.65 -10.62 -0.04
C SER A 287 4.95 -10.24 1.41
N TRP A 288 4.01 -9.54 2.04
CA TRP A 288 4.04 -9.30 3.47
C TRP A 288 3.70 -10.59 4.25
N VAL A 289 4.43 -10.81 5.33
CA VAL A 289 4.16 -11.80 6.37
C VAL A 289 4.15 -11.08 7.72
N GLU A 290 3.51 -11.65 8.73
CA GLU A 290 3.59 -11.14 10.11
C GLU A 290 4.56 -12.02 10.87
N GLU A 291 5.57 -11.41 11.49
CA GLU A 291 6.55 -12.08 12.33
C GLU A 291 6.23 -11.88 13.80
N ARG A 292 6.33 -12.97 14.56
CA ARG A 292 6.16 -12.94 16.01
C ARG A 292 7.49 -12.70 16.71
N HIS A 293 7.53 -11.71 17.59
CA HIS A 293 8.69 -11.39 18.42
C HIS A 293 8.40 -11.57 19.92
N ALA A 294 9.45 -11.54 20.73
CA ALA A 294 9.29 -11.41 22.17
C ALA A 294 8.59 -10.08 22.48
N PRO A 295 7.61 -10.05 23.40
CA PRO A 295 6.91 -8.82 23.74
C PRO A 295 7.90 -7.79 24.29
N THR A 296 7.89 -6.57 23.74
CA THR A 296 8.65 -5.43 24.28
C THR A 296 7.68 -4.32 24.72
N PRO A 297 8.05 -3.45 25.68
CA PRO A 297 7.13 -2.41 26.16
C PRO A 297 6.66 -1.43 25.07
N MET A 298 7.43 -1.27 23.99
CA MET A 298 7.14 -0.32 22.91
C MET A 298 6.57 -0.99 21.64
N GLN A 299 6.68 -2.31 21.48
CA GLN A 299 6.21 -3.03 20.31
C GLN A 299 5.36 -4.22 20.73
N GLY A 300 4.22 -4.38 20.04
CA GLY A 300 3.39 -5.57 20.18
C GLY A 300 4.14 -6.85 19.81
N VAL A 301 3.46 -7.97 19.97
CA VAL A 301 4.00 -9.31 19.75
C VAL A 301 4.20 -9.60 18.26
N TRP A 302 3.44 -8.95 17.38
CA TRP A 302 3.43 -9.19 15.94
C TRP A 302 3.89 -7.96 15.15
N LYS A 303 4.78 -8.17 14.17
CA LYS A 303 5.32 -7.11 13.31
C LYS A 303 5.28 -7.54 11.84
N PRO A 304 4.86 -6.67 10.91
CA PRO A 304 4.90 -6.99 9.50
C PRO A 304 6.35 -7.02 9.00
N LYS A 305 6.67 -8.04 8.21
CA LYS A 305 7.91 -8.19 7.45
C LYS A 305 7.60 -8.42 5.99
N PHE A 306 8.37 -7.81 5.11
CA PHE A 306 8.32 -8.11 3.68
C PHE A 306 9.30 -9.22 3.36
N CYS A 307 8.79 -10.37 2.93
CA CYS A 307 9.59 -11.55 2.62
C CYS A 307 9.75 -11.70 1.11
N VAL A 308 10.97 -12.01 0.66
CA VAL A 308 11.33 -12.13 -0.76
C VAL A 308 12.11 -13.41 -1.02
N LEU A 309 11.69 -14.16 -2.03
CA LEU A 309 12.47 -15.25 -2.64
C LEU A 309 13.14 -14.72 -3.90
N LYS A 310 14.47 -14.59 -3.89
CA LYS A 310 15.27 -14.08 -5.02
C LYS A 310 16.49 -14.95 -5.25
N GLY A 311 16.60 -15.57 -6.43
CA GLY A 311 17.67 -16.50 -6.73
C GLY A 311 17.72 -17.64 -5.69
N PRO A 312 18.90 -17.93 -5.09
CA PRO A 312 19.04 -18.95 -4.05
C PRO A 312 18.72 -18.46 -2.64
N ASP A 313 18.24 -17.23 -2.50
CA ASP A 313 18.12 -16.53 -1.22
C ASP A 313 16.65 -16.32 -0.83
N ILE A 314 16.36 -16.48 0.46
CA ILE A 314 15.18 -15.92 1.13
C ILE A 314 15.63 -14.72 1.97
N MET A 315 14.90 -13.62 1.87
CA MET A 315 15.26 -12.33 2.44
C MET A 315 14.08 -11.72 3.19
N LEU A 316 14.35 -11.08 4.34
CA LEU A 316 13.37 -10.39 5.16
C LEU A 316 13.71 -8.90 5.27
N PHE A 317 12.69 -8.05 5.15
CA PHE A 317 12.80 -6.61 5.24
C PHE A 317 11.70 -6.03 6.13
N ASP A 318 12.00 -4.99 6.91
CA ASP A 318 10.98 -4.20 7.61
C ASP A 318 10.09 -3.38 6.65
N ILE A 319 10.65 -2.98 5.50
CA ILE A 319 9.99 -2.15 4.50
C ILE A 319 10.18 -2.81 3.13
N ALA A 320 9.11 -2.87 2.33
CA ALA A 320 9.17 -3.43 0.99
C ALA A 320 10.20 -2.66 0.12
N PRO A 321 11.14 -3.35 -0.55
CA PRO A 321 12.17 -2.68 -1.33
C PRO A 321 11.60 -2.11 -2.63
N SER A 322 11.49 -0.78 -2.69
CA SER A 322 10.89 -0.04 -3.81
C SER A 322 11.91 0.47 -4.83
N SER A 323 13.17 0.55 -4.43
CA SER A 323 14.30 1.02 -5.23
C SER A 323 15.50 0.10 -5.08
N ASN A 324 16.47 0.19 -6.00
CA ASN A 324 17.70 -0.62 -5.93
C ASN A 324 18.46 -0.46 -4.60
N ARG A 325 18.41 0.73 -3.98
CA ARG A 325 19.05 0.99 -2.69
C ARG A 325 18.36 0.28 -1.52
N ASP A 326 17.05 0.05 -1.62
CA ASP A 326 16.30 -0.57 -0.54
C ASP A 326 16.66 -2.05 -0.36
N TRP A 327 17.16 -2.71 -1.42
CA TRP A 327 17.64 -4.09 -1.35
C TRP A 327 18.86 -4.25 -0.43
N GLU A 328 19.64 -3.19 -0.23
CA GLU A 328 20.76 -3.17 0.70
C GLU A 328 20.31 -3.10 2.17
N ARG A 329 19.05 -2.74 2.42
CA ARG A 329 18.44 -2.69 3.77
C ARG A 329 17.83 -4.02 4.21
N CYS A 330 18.20 -5.11 3.53
CA CYS A 330 17.83 -6.46 3.93
C CYS A 330 18.32 -6.71 5.36
N GLU A 331 17.40 -7.09 6.26
CA GLU A 331 17.76 -7.39 7.65
C GLU A 331 18.36 -8.78 7.78
N GLU A 332 17.67 -9.77 7.20
CA GLU A 332 18.05 -11.16 7.31
C GLU A 332 18.03 -11.80 5.93
N LYS A 333 19.08 -12.55 5.63
CA LYS A 333 19.29 -13.19 4.33
C LYS A 333 19.83 -14.59 4.50
N TYR A 334 19.10 -15.57 4.00
CA TYR A 334 19.46 -16.98 4.14
C TYR A 334 19.52 -17.70 2.80
N LYS A 335 20.42 -18.67 2.70
CA LYS A 335 20.45 -19.62 1.58
C LYS A 335 19.31 -20.61 1.74
N LEU A 336 18.47 -20.74 0.71
CA LEU A 336 17.31 -21.64 0.73
C LEU A 336 17.70 -23.10 0.98
N TYR A 337 18.87 -23.52 0.49
CA TYR A 337 19.41 -24.86 0.75
C TYR A 337 20.04 -25.02 2.15
N GLU A 338 20.01 -24.01 3.02
CA GLU A 338 20.44 -24.10 4.43
C GLU A 338 19.32 -23.67 5.39
N VAL A 339 18.06 -23.70 4.92
CA VAL A 339 16.86 -23.27 5.66
C VAL A 339 15.82 -24.38 5.69
N ILE A 340 15.12 -24.51 6.82
CA ILE A 340 13.90 -25.32 6.94
C ILE A 340 12.69 -24.41 7.03
N SER A 341 11.65 -24.76 6.26
CA SER A 341 10.31 -24.17 6.38
C SER A 341 9.31 -25.22 6.80
N ARG A 342 8.53 -24.95 7.85
CA ARG A 342 7.55 -25.90 8.40
C ARG A 342 6.25 -25.21 8.77
N ILE A 343 5.13 -25.74 8.28
CA ILE A 343 3.80 -25.27 8.70
C ILE A 343 3.48 -25.79 10.11
N PHE A 344 2.94 -24.92 10.97
CA PHE A 344 2.45 -25.31 12.28
C PHE A 344 1.03 -25.89 12.19
N LYS A 345 0.77 -26.93 12.97
CA LYS A 345 -0.58 -27.43 13.24
C LYS A 345 -1.25 -26.51 14.27
N ASP A 346 -2.58 -26.54 14.32
CA ASP A 346 -3.35 -25.72 15.26
C ASP A 346 -2.95 -25.97 16.72
N SER A 347 -2.54 -27.20 17.07
CA SER A 347 -2.05 -27.55 18.41
C SER A 347 -0.66 -27.01 18.77
N GLU A 348 0.08 -26.49 17.79
CA GLU A 348 1.44 -25.96 17.95
C GLU A 348 1.48 -24.43 17.92
N LEU A 349 0.32 -23.78 17.75
CA LEU A 349 0.25 -22.32 17.68
C LEU A 349 0.58 -21.70 19.04
N MET A 350 1.35 -20.61 19.01
CA MET A 350 1.74 -19.87 20.22
C MET A 350 0.63 -18.93 20.74
N ASP A 351 -0.34 -18.58 19.90
CA ASP A 351 -1.47 -17.70 20.19
C ASP A 351 -2.63 -17.97 19.21
N ASP A 352 -3.66 -17.11 19.23
CA ASP A 352 -4.86 -17.28 18.40
C ASP A 352 -4.62 -17.02 16.91
N ARG A 353 -3.40 -16.63 16.49
CA ARG A 353 -3.10 -16.32 15.10
C ARG A 353 -2.91 -17.62 14.28
N PRO A 354 -3.76 -17.87 13.27
CA PRO A 354 -3.67 -19.07 12.46
C PRO A 354 -2.63 -18.90 11.34
N HIS A 355 -2.52 -19.94 10.52
CA HIS A 355 -1.73 -19.93 9.28
C HIS A 355 -0.23 -19.65 9.51
N CYS A 356 0.27 -20.15 10.65
CA CYS A 356 1.64 -19.93 11.04
C CYS A 356 2.59 -20.96 10.43
N PHE A 357 3.82 -20.54 10.17
CA PHE A 357 4.91 -21.39 9.75
C PHE A 357 6.24 -20.91 10.33
N LEU A 358 7.16 -21.85 10.51
CA LEU A 358 8.52 -21.63 10.95
C LEU A 358 9.42 -21.44 9.73
N LEU A 359 10.31 -20.46 9.81
CA LEU A 359 11.51 -20.36 8.97
C LEU A 359 12.73 -20.47 9.88
N GLN A 360 13.53 -21.53 9.74
CA GLN A 360 14.69 -21.77 10.59
C GLN A 360 15.97 -21.83 9.76
N SER A 361 16.94 -20.97 10.07
CA SER A 361 18.24 -20.93 9.42
C SER A 361 19.19 -21.98 10.02
N GLY A 362 20.21 -22.35 9.25
CA GLY A 362 21.30 -23.21 9.74
C GLY A 362 22.20 -22.55 10.80
N GLU A 363 21.95 -21.28 11.15
CA GLU A 363 22.69 -20.49 12.15
C GLU A 363 21.88 -20.27 13.45
N ASP A 364 20.84 -21.07 13.69
CA ASP A 364 19.97 -21.00 14.88
C ASP A 364 19.03 -19.77 14.95
N GLN A 365 18.97 -18.96 13.90
CA GLN A 365 17.92 -17.95 13.79
C GLN A 365 16.62 -18.60 13.33
N SER A 366 15.54 -18.29 14.04
CA SER A 366 14.21 -18.85 13.78
C SER A 366 13.18 -17.72 13.73
N HIS A 367 12.34 -17.74 12.70
CA HIS A 367 11.25 -16.79 12.52
C HIS A 367 9.92 -17.52 12.62
N TYR A 368 9.06 -17.09 13.54
CA TYR A 368 7.69 -17.56 13.64
C TYR A 368 6.81 -16.62 12.83
N LEU A 369 6.37 -17.07 11.67
CA LEU A 369 5.70 -16.24 10.66
C LEU A 369 4.24 -16.63 10.51
N SER A 370 3.39 -15.69 10.09
CA SER A 370 1.98 -15.89 9.80
C SER A 370 1.56 -15.10 8.57
N VAL A 371 0.52 -15.57 7.89
CA VAL A 371 -0.13 -14.91 6.75
C VAL A 371 -1.63 -14.81 6.98
N GLU A 372 -2.33 -13.96 6.23
CA GLU A 372 -3.72 -13.61 6.54
C GLU A 372 -4.69 -14.71 6.12
N THR A 373 -4.35 -15.50 5.10
CA THR A 373 -5.21 -16.59 4.61
C THR A 373 -4.48 -17.92 4.45
N ARG A 374 -5.24 -19.03 4.55
CA ARG A 374 -4.72 -20.37 4.22
C ARG A 374 -4.21 -20.46 2.78
N ASN A 375 -4.80 -19.72 1.84
CA ASN A 375 -4.37 -19.71 0.45
C ASN A 375 -2.97 -19.09 0.31
N GLU A 376 -2.71 -17.97 0.98
CA GLU A 376 -1.37 -17.36 1.03
C GLU A 376 -0.34 -18.33 1.62
N LEU A 377 -0.70 -19.08 2.67
CA LEU A 377 0.19 -20.06 3.27
C LEU A 377 0.58 -21.16 2.28
N ASN A 378 -0.38 -21.66 1.50
CA ASN A 378 -0.15 -22.67 0.47
C ASN A 378 0.73 -22.11 -0.66
N ILE A 379 0.54 -20.84 -1.04
CA ILE A 379 1.38 -20.14 -2.03
C ILE A 379 2.82 -20.07 -1.52
N TRP A 380 3.03 -19.65 -0.27
CA TRP A 380 4.35 -19.59 0.35
C TRP A 380 5.02 -20.95 0.43
N GLN A 381 4.32 -21.98 0.89
CA GLN A 381 4.85 -23.35 0.93
C GLN A 381 5.32 -23.82 -0.45
N SER A 382 4.48 -23.59 -1.46
CA SER A 382 4.79 -23.97 -2.84
C SER A 382 5.95 -23.15 -3.42
N ALA A 383 6.00 -21.85 -3.11
CA ALA A 383 7.06 -20.96 -3.58
C ALA A 383 8.42 -21.30 -2.94
N ILE A 384 8.46 -21.57 -1.64
CA ILE A 384 9.69 -21.97 -0.94
C ILE A 384 10.19 -23.32 -1.46
N LEU A 385 9.31 -24.30 -1.67
CA LEU A 385 9.70 -25.60 -2.23
C LEU A 385 10.30 -25.45 -3.63
N ARG A 386 9.64 -24.68 -4.52
CA ARG A 386 10.14 -24.40 -5.87
C ARG A 386 11.48 -23.68 -5.84
N ALA A 387 11.60 -22.63 -5.03
CA ALA A 387 12.82 -21.85 -4.91
C ALA A 387 13.98 -22.70 -4.36
N THR A 388 13.71 -23.56 -3.38
CA THR A 388 14.69 -24.51 -2.84
C THR A 388 15.17 -25.48 -3.90
N HIS A 389 14.25 -26.06 -4.67
CA HIS A 389 14.58 -26.95 -5.79
C HIS A 389 15.48 -26.27 -6.83
N MET A 390 15.13 -25.06 -7.26
CA MET A 390 15.94 -24.28 -8.20
C MET A 390 17.33 -23.95 -7.62
N ALA A 391 17.40 -23.57 -6.34
CA ALA A 391 18.64 -23.27 -5.66
C ALA A 391 19.57 -24.50 -5.60
N VAL A 392 19.02 -25.68 -5.31
CA VAL A 392 19.78 -26.94 -5.26
C VAL A 392 20.26 -27.39 -6.64
N ILE A 393 19.41 -27.33 -7.67
CA ILE A 393 19.81 -27.66 -9.06
C ILE A 393 20.98 -26.79 -9.47
N LYS A 394 20.88 -25.48 -9.24
CA LYS A 394 21.92 -24.53 -9.61
C LYS A 394 23.20 -24.72 -8.80
N LEU A 395 23.08 -25.09 -7.51
CA LEU A 395 24.21 -25.36 -6.65
C LEU A 395 24.97 -26.62 -7.10
N GLY A 396 24.25 -27.66 -7.54
CA GLY A 396 24.78 -28.93 -8.04
C GLY A 396 25.37 -29.82 -6.93
N SER A 397 26.33 -29.28 -6.17
CA SER A 397 26.95 -29.96 -5.04
C SER A 397 27.35 -28.99 -3.92
N LYS A 398 27.40 -29.50 -2.68
CA LYS A 398 27.83 -28.75 -1.49
C LYS A 398 28.65 -29.66 -0.58
N THR A 399 29.85 -29.20 -0.22
CA THR A 399 30.75 -29.92 0.69
C THR A 399 30.77 -29.27 2.07
N TYR A 400 30.68 -30.11 3.11
CA TYR A 400 30.89 -29.75 4.50
C TYR A 400 32.18 -30.42 5.01
N GLY A 401 33.00 -29.66 5.74
CA GLY A 401 34.13 -30.22 6.46
C GLY A 401 33.64 -30.97 7.70
N CYS A 402 34.08 -32.22 7.85
CA CYS A 402 33.70 -33.10 8.96
C CYS A 402 34.92 -33.87 9.47
N THR A 403 34.74 -34.57 10.60
CA THR A 403 35.66 -35.59 11.10
C THR A 403 34.98 -36.96 10.98
N TRP A 404 35.69 -37.94 10.42
CA TRP A 404 35.24 -39.33 10.32
C TRP A 404 36.40 -40.26 10.66
N LYS A 405 36.23 -41.11 11.68
CA LYS A 405 37.29 -42.01 12.19
C LYS A 405 38.62 -41.28 12.41
N GLU A 406 38.55 -40.17 13.15
CA GLU A 406 39.71 -39.30 13.48
C GLU A 406 40.40 -38.63 12.29
N LYS A 407 39.82 -38.71 11.08
CA LYS A 407 40.33 -38.05 9.87
C LYS A 407 39.48 -36.84 9.50
N VAL A 408 40.15 -35.79 9.06
CA VAL A 408 39.48 -34.63 8.44
C VAL A 408 39.03 -35.02 7.04
N VAL A 409 37.73 -34.87 6.79
CA VAL A 409 37.07 -35.32 5.57
C VAL A 409 36.15 -34.24 5.01
N GLY A 410 35.87 -34.31 3.71
CA GLY A 410 34.82 -33.54 3.07
C GLY A 410 33.62 -34.43 2.80
N LEU A 411 32.48 -34.13 3.44
CA LEU A 411 31.20 -34.74 3.09
C LEU A 411 30.51 -33.87 2.03
N CYS A 412 30.45 -34.39 0.81
CA CYS A 412 29.79 -33.75 -0.31
C CYS A 412 28.40 -34.32 -0.54
N LEU A 413 27.41 -33.43 -0.54
CA LEU A 413 26.07 -33.68 -1.07
C LEU A 413 26.09 -33.26 -2.54
N ASP A 414 25.92 -34.23 -3.43
CA ASP A 414 25.93 -34.02 -4.87
C ASP A 414 24.60 -34.50 -5.45
N LEU A 415 23.97 -33.68 -6.29
CA LEU A 415 22.65 -33.97 -6.79
C LEU A 415 22.65 -35.26 -7.62
N GLU A 416 23.69 -35.57 -8.38
CA GLU A 416 23.72 -36.79 -9.19
C GLU A 416 24.20 -38.00 -8.38
N ASN A 417 25.25 -37.80 -7.60
CA ASN A 417 26.02 -38.86 -6.96
C ASN A 417 25.55 -39.20 -5.55
N GLY A 418 24.73 -38.36 -4.93
CA GLY A 418 24.27 -38.51 -3.54
C GLY A 418 25.32 -38.05 -2.53
N PHE A 419 25.57 -38.86 -1.52
CA PHE A 419 26.56 -38.61 -0.48
C PHE A 419 27.92 -39.15 -0.92
N THR A 420 28.94 -38.29 -0.93
CA THR A 420 30.32 -38.68 -1.20
C THR A 420 31.20 -38.20 -0.06
N LEU A 421 31.99 -39.10 0.52
CA LEU A 421 33.02 -38.76 1.49
C LEU A 421 34.40 -38.87 0.84
N PHE A 422 35.20 -37.83 0.99
CA PHE A 422 36.59 -37.83 0.54
C PHE A 422 37.53 -37.37 1.66
N ASP A 423 38.76 -37.87 1.61
CA ASP A 423 39.84 -37.41 2.48
C ASP A 423 40.19 -35.95 2.15
N ALA A 424 40.22 -35.08 3.17
CA ALA A 424 40.39 -33.65 2.93
C ALA A 424 41.77 -33.28 2.37
N GLN A 425 42.81 -34.07 2.67
CA GLN A 425 44.20 -33.80 2.31
C GLN A 425 44.51 -34.20 0.88
N ASN A 426 44.22 -35.45 0.51
CA ASN A 426 44.59 -36.01 -0.79
C ASN A 426 43.41 -36.13 -1.77
N LYS A 427 42.20 -35.75 -1.36
CA LYS A 427 40.96 -35.81 -2.14
C LYS A 427 40.58 -37.22 -2.60
N SER A 428 41.13 -38.27 -1.99
CA SER A 428 40.77 -39.65 -2.30
C SER A 428 39.35 -39.95 -1.85
N LEU A 429 38.63 -40.71 -2.68
CA LEU A 429 37.29 -41.20 -2.39
C LEU A 429 37.35 -42.24 -1.27
N LEU A 430 36.64 -41.99 -0.17
CA LEU A 430 36.51 -42.93 0.95
C LEU A 430 35.29 -43.82 0.77
N TRP A 431 34.13 -43.21 0.49
CA TRP A 431 32.89 -43.94 0.16
C TRP A 431 31.90 -43.04 -0.57
N ARG A 432 30.92 -43.67 -1.22
CA ARG A 432 29.82 -43.00 -1.91
C ARG A 432 28.52 -43.79 -1.79
N TYR A 433 27.43 -43.10 -1.47
CA TYR A 433 26.07 -43.66 -1.43
C TYR A 433 25.09 -42.75 -2.16
N ARG A 434 24.20 -43.34 -2.97
CA ARG A 434 23.08 -42.60 -3.59
C ARG A 434 22.06 -42.19 -2.51
N PHE A 435 21.28 -41.13 -2.78
CA PHE A 435 20.18 -40.73 -1.88
C PHE A 435 19.19 -41.87 -1.58
N SER A 436 18.89 -42.73 -2.55
CA SER A 436 17.99 -43.88 -2.38
C SER A 436 18.52 -44.98 -1.46
N GLN A 437 19.81 -44.96 -1.14
CA GLN A 437 20.43 -45.89 -0.20
C GLN A 437 20.29 -45.42 1.25
N LEU A 438 20.04 -44.13 1.50
CA LEU A 438 19.81 -43.63 2.85
C LEU A 438 18.48 -44.19 3.38
N LYS A 439 18.55 -44.90 4.51
CA LYS A 439 17.37 -45.49 5.19
C LYS A 439 16.96 -44.70 6.41
N ASN A 440 17.94 -44.21 7.16
CA ASN A 440 17.68 -43.39 8.34
C ASN A 440 18.84 -42.43 8.59
N SER A 441 18.54 -41.31 9.23
CA SER A 441 19.53 -40.37 9.76
C SER A 441 19.17 -40.02 11.20
N ALA A 442 20.17 -39.84 12.04
CA ALA A 442 20.01 -39.36 13.40
C ALA A 442 21.14 -38.38 13.73
N ASP A 443 20.90 -37.49 14.67
CA ASP A 443 21.88 -36.51 15.14
C ASP A 443 21.73 -36.27 16.64
N ASP A 444 22.75 -35.65 17.24
CA ASP A 444 22.78 -35.30 18.67
C ASP A 444 22.33 -33.85 18.95
N GLY A 445 21.88 -33.10 17.93
CA GLY A 445 21.54 -31.69 18.02
C GLY A 445 22.73 -30.73 18.16
N HIS A 446 23.96 -31.24 18.25
CA HIS A 446 25.16 -30.47 18.51
C HIS A 446 26.17 -30.56 17.36
N SER A 447 26.76 -31.73 17.13
CA SER A 447 27.84 -31.91 16.16
C SER A 447 27.86 -33.28 15.48
N GLN A 448 27.26 -34.32 16.08
CA GLN A 448 27.32 -35.66 15.55
C GLN A 448 26.13 -35.97 14.65
N VAL A 449 26.39 -36.60 13.51
CA VAL A 449 25.37 -37.12 12.59
C VAL A 449 25.67 -38.57 12.22
N LYS A 450 24.63 -39.39 12.21
CA LYS A 450 24.64 -40.80 11.84
C LYS A 450 23.77 -41.01 10.61
N PHE A 451 24.37 -41.51 9.54
CA PHE A 451 23.65 -41.95 8.35
C PHE A 451 23.66 -43.48 8.28
N HIS A 452 22.48 -44.06 8.07
CA HIS A 452 22.31 -45.50 7.88
C HIS A 452 22.04 -45.75 6.41
N PHE A 453 23.01 -46.33 5.72
CA PHE A 453 22.93 -46.61 4.29
C PHE A 453 22.72 -48.10 4.05
N PHE A 454 21.83 -48.45 3.11
CA PHE A 454 21.73 -49.81 2.61
C PHE A 454 22.76 -50.03 1.50
N ASN A 455 23.73 -50.89 1.75
CA ASN A 455 24.71 -51.30 0.76
C ASN A 455 24.14 -52.46 -0.08
N LYS A 456 23.90 -52.19 -1.36
CA LYS A 456 23.34 -53.18 -2.29
C LYS A 456 24.29 -54.36 -2.58
N ALA A 457 25.60 -54.16 -2.46
CA ALA A 457 26.59 -55.21 -2.73
C ALA A 457 26.69 -56.21 -1.58
N THR A 458 26.62 -55.74 -0.34
CA THR A 458 26.69 -56.60 0.85
C THR A 458 25.31 -57.03 1.36
N GLY A 459 24.24 -56.33 0.95
CA GLY A 459 22.89 -56.54 1.45
C GLY A 459 22.70 -56.10 2.90
N GLN A 460 23.64 -55.34 3.47
CA GLN A 460 23.65 -54.93 4.87
C GLN A 460 23.42 -53.42 5.04
N LEU A 461 23.00 -53.03 6.23
CA LEU A 461 22.98 -51.64 6.67
C LEU A 461 24.36 -51.24 7.19
N GLU A 462 24.89 -50.15 6.65
CA GLU A 462 26.17 -49.57 7.02
C GLU A 462 25.95 -48.24 7.74
N ASN A 463 26.59 -48.11 8.90
CA ASN A 463 26.47 -46.93 9.75
C ASN A 463 27.67 -46.02 9.53
N GLN A 464 27.40 -44.80 9.08
CA GLN A 464 28.41 -43.76 8.90
C GLN A 464 28.17 -42.64 9.91
N GLU A 465 29.02 -42.55 10.92
CA GLU A 465 28.99 -41.55 11.97
C GLU A 465 30.07 -40.49 11.71
N LEU A 466 29.66 -39.23 11.64
CA LEU A 466 30.53 -38.09 11.38
C LEU A 466 30.31 -37.01 12.44
N GLU A 467 31.38 -36.28 12.76
CA GLU A 467 31.31 -35.04 13.50
C GLU A 467 31.38 -33.86 12.52
N CYS A 468 30.40 -32.97 12.56
CA CYS A 468 30.29 -31.80 11.70
C CYS A 468 30.13 -30.53 12.55
N PRO A 469 31.08 -29.59 12.50
CA PRO A 469 30.98 -28.30 13.21
C PRO A 469 29.78 -27.46 12.78
N HIS A 470 29.27 -27.68 11.57
CA HIS A 470 28.12 -26.99 11.00
C HIS A 470 26.94 -27.94 10.80
N LEU A 471 26.66 -28.78 11.81
CA LEU A 471 25.65 -29.84 11.78
C LEU A 471 24.31 -29.36 11.22
N ARG A 472 23.76 -28.25 11.72
CA ARG A 472 22.44 -27.75 11.28
C ARG A 472 22.41 -27.36 9.81
N LYS A 473 23.45 -26.66 9.31
CA LYS A 473 23.58 -26.34 7.87
C LYS A 473 23.63 -27.63 7.04
N LEU A 474 24.40 -28.63 7.49
CA LEU A 474 24.46 -29.94 6.84
C LEU A 474 23.09 -30.64 6.82
N LEU A 475 22.35 -30.66 7.93
CA LEU A 475 21.04 -31.28 8.02
C LEU A 475 20.00 -30.57 7.13
N HIS A 476 19.95 -29.24 7.18
CA HIS A 476 19.05 -28.44 6.34
C HIS A 476 19.38 -28.63 4.85
N CYS A 477 20.66 -28.67 4.50
CA CYS A 477 21.11 -28.92 3.14
C CYS A 477 20.83 -30.34 2.67
N THR A 478 20.97 -31.33 3.56
CA THR A 478 20.57 -32.71 3.25
C THR A 478 19.07 -32.78 2.97
N HIS A 479 18.25 -32.12 3.79
CA HIS A 479 16.81 -32.03 3.57
C HIS A 479 16.47 -31.33 2.24
N ALA A 480 17.13 -30.22 1.91
CA ALA A 480 16.93 -29.51 0.65
C ALA A 480 17.27 -30.37 -0.57
N PHE A 481 18.39 -31.11 -0.55
CA PHE A 481 18.78 -32.01 -1.64
C PHE A 481 17.81 -33.19 -1.79
N LEU A 482 17.38 -33.80 -0.67
CA LEU A 482 16.41 -34.89 -0.68
C LEU A 482 15.04 -34.42 -1.18
N ALA A 483 14.54 -33.29 -0.69
CA ALA A 483 13.29 -32.69 -1.13
C ALA A 483 13.34 -32.35 -2.63
N SER A 484 14.48 -31.82 -3.10
CA SER A 484 14.67 -31.51 -4.52
C SER A 484 14.67 -32.77 -5.38
N LYS A 485 15.26 -33.88 -4.90
CA LYS A 485 15.20 -35.16 -5.59
C LYS A 485 13.80 -35.74 -5.65
N LEU A 486 13.05 -35.68 -4.56
CA LEU A 486 11.64 -36.10 -4.55
C LEU A 486 10.81 -35.26 -5.51
N ALA A 487 11.03 -33.95 -5.54
CA ALA A 487 10.34 -33.04 -6.44
C ALA A 487 10.65 -33.34 -7.93
N SER A 488 11.89 -33.73 -8.27
CA SER A 488 12.29 -34.09 -9.63
C SER A 488 11.63 -35.36 -10.18
N VAL A 489 11.07 -36.20 -9.32
CA VAL A 489 10.36 -37.43 -9.71
C VAL A 489 8.84 -37.34 -9.55
N ASP A 490 8.32 -36.22 -9.03
CA ASP A 490 6.87 -35.97 -8.92
C ASP A 490 6.33 -35.31 -10.21
N PRO A 491 5.50 -36.02 -10.99
CA PRO A 491 4.93 -35.48 -12.23
C PRO A 491 4.07 -34.23 -12.02
N THR A 492 3.41 -34.10 -10.87
CA THR A 492 2.54 -32.96 -10.54
C THR A 492 3.37 -31.71 -10.31
N PHE A 493 4.47 -31.86 -9.57
CA PHE A 493 5.43 -30.78 -9.34
C PHE A 493 6.09 -30.32 -10.64
N MET A 494 6.55 -31.27 -11.47
CA MET A 494 7.15 -31.01 -12.78
C MET A 494 6.19 -30.28 -13.73
N LYS A 495 4.90 -30.62 -13.73
CA LYS A 495 3.88 -29.93 -14.54
C LYS A 495 3.71 -28.47 -14.11
N ASN A 496 3.68 -28.21 -12.80
CA ASN A 496 3.55 -26.86 -12.26
C ASN A 496 4.82 -26.01 -12.45
N MET A 497 5.99 -26.62 -12.67
CA MET A 497 7.21 -25.93 -13.12
C MET A 497 7.14 -25.49 -14.60
N ASN A 498 6.37 -26.18 -15.44
CA ASN A 498 6.32 -25.93 -16.88
C ASN A 498 5.45 -24.72 -17.30
N ASP A 499 4.66 -24.15 -16.38
CA ASP A 499 3.91 -22.89 -16.59
C ASP A 499 4.78 -21.63 -16.43
N VAL A 500 6.11 -21.79 -16.32
CA VAL A 500 7.11 -20.72 -16.26
C VAL A 500 7.69 -20.46 -17.66
N PRO A 501 8.00 -19.20 -18.04
CA PRO A 501 8.53 -18.86 -19.36
C PRO A 501 9.71 -19.74 -19.77
N PRO A 502 9.79 -20.15 -21.05
CA PRO A 502 10.76 -21.13 -21.55
C PRO A 502 12.24 -20.76 -21.36
N GLU A 503 12.55 -19.51 -21.03
CA GLU A 503 13.91 -18.99 -20.85
C GLU A 503 14.59 -19.38 -19.52
N MET A 504 13.81 -19.92 -18.56
CA MET A 504 14.34 -20.51 -17.30
C MET A 504 14.64 -22.02 -17.41
N LYS A 505 14.48 -22.62 -18.60
CA LYS A 505 14.81 -24.03 -18.86
C LYS A 505 16.31 -24.16 -19.11
N VAL A 506 17.10 -24.27 -18.05
CA VAL A 506 18.47 -24.81 -18.18
C VAL A 506 18.33 -26.29 -18.51
N ALA A 507 19.02 -26.74 -19.56
CA ALA A 507 18.94 -28.08 -20.13
C ALA A 507 19.10 -29.18 -19.05
N PHE A 508 18.17 -30.13 -19.07
CA PHE A 508 18.21 -31.38 -18.31
C PHE A 508 19.30 -32.32 -18.82
#